data_AF-A0A9D5YHU1-F1
#
_entry.id   AF-A0A9D5YHU1-F1
#
_cell.length_a   1.000
_cell.length_b   1.000
_cell.length_c   1.000
_cell.angle_alpha   90.00
_cell.angle_beta   90.00
_cell.angle_gamma   90.00
#
_symmetry.space_group_name_H-M   'P 1'
#
loop_
_entity.id
_entity.type
_entity.pdbx_description
1 polymer ?
#
loop_
_entity_poly.entity_id
_entity_poly.type
_entity_poly.pdbx_seq_one_letter_code
_entity_poly.pdbx_strand_id
1 'polypeptide(L)'
;MMKREWLITFRTITFAQRAERILQEGGINTRLHRTPKSLSQRGCGYCLSLREADVPVAIELLHLRQLRYEKIYVSSANGWEEGVV
;
A
#
# COMPACT_ATOMS: atom_id res chain seq x y z
N MET A 1 9.63 4.30 19.86
CA MET A 1 8.55 4.85 19.02
C MET A 1 8.33 3.89 17.85
N MET A 2 7.35 2.99 17.95
CA MET A 2 7.10 2.00 16.90
C MET A 2 6.48 2.71 15.71
N LYS A 3 7.22 2.82 14.60
CA LYS A 3 6.67 3.34 13.34
C LYS A 3 5.77 2.27 12.75
N ARG A 4 4.47 2.54 12.67
CA ARG A 4 3.52 1.70 11.95
C ARG A 4 3.70 1.94 10.45
N GLU A 5 4.18 0.92 9.75
CA GLU A 5 4.28 0.92 8.30
C GLU A 5 2.97 0.40 7.71
N TRP A 6 2.50 1.07 6.68
CA TRP A 6 1.29 0.69 5.97
C TRP A 6 1.64 0.17 4.59
N LEU A 7 1.00 -0.92 4.18
CA LEU A 7 1.18 -1.53 2.88
C LEU A 7 -0.13 -1.55 2.11
N ILE A 8 -0.15 -1.02 0.89
CA ILE A 8 -1.26 -1.23 -0.05
C ILE A 8 -0.84 -2.30 -1.05
N THR A 9 -1.62 -3.37 -1.18
CA THR A 9 -1.32 -4.49 -2.09
C THR A 9 -2.03 -4.37 -3.42
N PHE A 10 -1.36 -4.90 -4.44
CA PHE A 10 -1.81 -4.92 -5.83
C PHE A 10 -1.59 -6.30 -6.44
N ARG A 11 -2.52 -6.69 -7.31
CA ARG A 11 -2.47 -7.95 -8.04
C ARG A 11 -1.34 -7.97 -9.09
N THR A 12 -1.01 -6.83 -9.70
CA THR A 12 0.03 -6.73 -10.74
C THR A 12 0.98 -5.55 -10.50
N ILE A 13 2.18 -5.66 -11.08
CA ILE A 13 3.21 -4.61 -11.00
C ILE A 13 2.75 -3.30 -11.65
N THR A 14 1.98 -3.36 -12.73
CA THR A 14 1.52 -2.18 -13.47
C THR A 14 0.61 -1.30 -12.61
N PHE A 15 -0.30 -1.90 -11.83
CA PHE A 15 -1.14 -1.14 -10.90
C PHE A 15 -0.29 -0.54 -9.77
N ALA A 16 0.66 -1.30 -9.23
CA ALA A 16 1.53 -0.83 -8.15
C ALA A 16 2.42 0.33 -8.60
N GLN A 17 3.04 0.26 -9.78
CA GLN A 17 3.85 1.34 -10.34
C GLN A 17 3.01 2.58 -10.66
N ARG A 18 1.79 2.38 -11.16
CA ARG A 18 0.88 3.50 -11.44
C ARG A 18 0.44 4.18 -10.15
N ALA A 19 0.13 3.40 -9.11
CA ALA A 19 -0.16 3.91 -7.78
C ALA A 19 1.04 4.67 -7.20
N GLU A 20 2.26 4.11 -7.26
CA GLU A 20 3.49 4.78 -6.81
C GLU A 20 3.64 6.14 -7.48
N ARG A 21 3.45 6.21 -8.80
CA ARG A 21 3.55 7.46 -9.54
C ARG A 21 2.50 8.49 -9.10
N ILE A 22 1.24 8.09 -8.96
CA ILE A 22 0.16 8.99 -8.51
C ILE A 22 0.46 9.56 -7.11
N LEU A 23 0.96 8.71 -6.21
CA LEU A 23 1.25 9.10 -4.84
C LEU A 23 2.47 10.02 -4.79
N GLN A 24 3.52 9.72 -5.56
CA GLN A 24 4.68 10.60 -5.72
C GLN A 24 4.31 11.96 -6.33
N GLU A 25 3.44 11.98 -7.36
CA GLU A 25 2.90 13.21 -7.95
C GLU A 25 2.08 14.02 -6.94
N GLY A 26 1.42 13.34 -6.00
CA GLY A 26 0.73 13.95 -4.86
C GLY A 26 1.64 14.39 -3.70
N GLY A 27 2.97 14.25 -3.84
CA GLY A 27 3.93 14.59 -2.80
C GLY A 27 4.06 13.56 -1.67
N ILE A 28 3.45 12.38 -1.83
CA ILE A 28 3.49 11.31 -0.84
C ILE A 28 4.73 10.43 -1.07
N ASN A 29 5.49 10.19 0.00
CA ASN A 29 6.65 9.32 -0.07
C ASN A 29 6.21 7.85 0.01
N THR A 30 6.31 7.13 -1.10
CA THR A 30 5.92 5.73 -1.21
C THR A 30 7.03 4.90 -1.83
N ARG A 31 7.11 3.62 -1.48
CA ARG A 31 8.09 2.72 -2.07
C ARG A 31 7.49 1.40 -2.51
N LEU A 32 7.74 1.03 -3.76
CA LEU A 32 7.28 -0.23 -4.32
C LEU A 32 8.16 -1.41 -3.91
N HIS A 33 7.50 -2.45 -3.40
CA HIS A 33 8.12 -3.68 -2.92
C HIS A 33 7.32 -4.91 -3.36
N ARG A 34 7.98 -6.06 -3.30
CA ARG A 34 7.31 -7.36 -3.44
C ARG A 34 6.56 -7.65 -2.14
N THR A 35 5.31 -8.08 -2.27
CA THR A 35 4.50 -8.47 -1.12
C THR A 35 5.22 -9.56 -0.33
N PRO A 36 5.33 -9.44 1.01
CA PRO A 36 5.91 -10.49 1.85
C PRO A 36 5.23 -11.84 1.60
N LYS A 37 5.97 -12.95 1.69
CA LYS A 37 5.41 -14.30 1.44
C LYS A 37 4.18 -14.62 2.29
N SER A 38 4.10 -14.07 3.50
CA SER A 38 2.94 -14.19 4.40
C SER A 38 1.66 -13.58 3.82
N LEU A 39 1.78 -12.49 3.05
CA LEU A 39 0.68 -11.78 2.41
C LEU A 39 0.47 -12.20 0.94
N SER A 40 1.52 -12.67 0.28
CA SER A 40 1.51 -13.03 -1.14
C SER A 40 0.64 -14.25 -1.46
N GLN A 41 0.35 -15.12 -0.48
CA GLN A 41 -0.50 -16.31 -0.68
C GLN A 41 -1.94 -15.96 -1.11
N ARG A 42 -2.38 -14.73 -0.87
CA ARG A 42 -3.72 -14.25 -1.27
C ARG A 42 -3.80 -13.71 -2.71
N GLY A 43 -2.73 -13.88 -3.52
CA GLY A 43 -2.70 -13.42 -4.92
C GLY A 43 -2.19 -11.99 -5.12
N CYS A 44 -1.67 -11.37 -4.07
CA CYS A 44 -1.07 -10.03 -4.10
C CYS A 44 0.45 -10.12 -4.34
N GLY A 45 0.92 -9.85 -5.55
CA GLY A 45 2.35 -9.96 -5.88
C GLY A 45 3.20 -8.73 -5.50
N TYR A 46 2.58 -7.56 -5.40
CA TYR A 46 3.27 -6.28 -5.19
C TYR A 46 2.56 -5.44 -4.13
N CYS A 47 3.33 -4.63 -3.39
CA CYS A 47 2.82 -3.71 -2.40
C CYS A 47 3.57 -2.37 -2.41
N LEU A 48 2.91 -1.32 -1.95
CA LEU A 48 3.51 -0.01 -1.71
C LEU A 48 3.58 0.25 -0.22
N SER A 49 4.75 0.63 0.29
CA SER A 49 4.90 1.08 1.68
C SER A 49 4.65 2.58 1.82
N LEU A 50 3.88 2.92 2.85
CA LEU A 50 3.38 4.25 3.16
C LEU A 50 3.55 4.51 4.65
N ARG A 51 3.60 5.79 5.02
CA ARG A 51 3.51 6.21 6.42
C ARG A 51 2.03 6.32 6.81
N GLU A 52 1.71 5.99 8.05
CA GLU A 52 0.35 6.10 8.61
C GLU A 52 -0.30 7.46 8.35
N ALA A 53 0.46 8.56 8.49
CA ALA A 53 -0.02 9.92 8.24
C ALA A 53 -0.46 10.17 6.78
N ASP A 54 0.15 9.46 5.83
CA ASP A 54 -0.09 9.64 4.40
C ASP A 54 -1.19 8.69 3.87
N VAL A 55 -1.60 7.68 4.64
CA VAL A 55 -2.57 6.66 4.22
C VAL A 55 -3.92 7.25 3.78
N PRO A 56 -4.55 8.17 4.54
CA PRO A 56 -5.84 8.72 4.14
C PRO A 56 -5.76 9.44 2.80
N VAL A 57 -4.71 10.27 2.61
CA VAL A 57 -4.48 11.03 1.38
C VAL A 57 -4.14 10.08 0.23
N ALA A 58 -3.38 9.02 0.49
CA ALA A 58 -3.05 8.02 -0.52
C ALA A 58 -4.29 7.30 -1.03
N ILE A 59 -5.19 6.89 -0.14
CA ILE A 59 -6.45 6.22 -0.51
C ILE A 59 -7.33 7.17 -1.32
N GLU A 60 -7.44 8.43 -0.90
CA GLU A 60 -8.20 9.44 -1.63
C GLU A 60 -7.66 9.64 -3.05
N LEU A 61 -6.34 9.80 -3.22
CA LEU A 61 -5.70 9.93 -4.53
C LEU A 61 -5.92 8.70 -5.42
N LEU A 62 -5.82 7.50 -4.86
CA LEU A 62 -6.09 6.26 -5.59
C LEU A 62 -7.56 6.19 -6.03
N HIS A 63 -8.49 6.61 -5.17
CA HIS A 63 -9.91 6.66 -5.47
C HIS A 63 -10.21 7.68 -6.59
N LEU A 64 -9.66 8.89 -6.47
CA LEU A 64 -9.79 9.96 -7.48
C LEU A 64 -9.26 9.55 -8.86
N ARG A 65 -8.22 8.70 -8.89
CA ARG A 65 -7.63 8.15 -10.12
C ARG A 65 -8.23 6.81 -10.55
N GLN A 66 -9.29 6.35 -9.87
CA GLN A 66 -10.01 5.09 -10.12
C GLN A 66 -9.08 3.86 -10.15
N LEU A 67 -8.02 3.89 -9.33
CA LEU A 67 -7.05 2.83 -9.28
C LEU A 67 -7.45 1.82 -8.21
N ARG A 68 -7.77 0.59 -8.63
CA ARG A 68 -8.11 -0.49 -7.70
C ARG A 68 -6.87 -1.01 -6.99
N TYR A 69 -6.93 -1.02 -5.67
CA TYR A 69 -6.05 -1.80 -4.81
C TYR A 69 -6.79 -3.03 -4.29
N GLU A 70 -6.04 -4.04 -3.86
CA GLU A 70 -6.61 -5.29 -3.34
C GLU A 70 -6.95 -5.17 -1.85
N LYS A 71 -5.92 -4.92 -1.03
CA LYS A 71 -6.03 -4.85 0.42
C LYS A 71 -5.01 -3.86 1.00
N ILE A 72 -5.29 -3.39 2.20
CA ILE A 72 -4.40 -2.53 2.96
C ILE A 72 -3.99 -3.29 4.22
N TYR A 73 -2.71 -3.20 4.56
CA TYR A 73 -2.15 -3.83 5.74
C TYR A 73 -1.39 -2.80 6.58
N VAL A 74 -1.38 -3.02 7.88
CA VAL A 74 -0.60 -2.26 8.85
C VAL A 74 0.37 -3.19 9.56
N SER A 75 1.60 -2.74 9.77
CA SER A 75 2.59 -3.49 10.53
C SER A 75 2.17 -3.52 11.99
N SER A 76 2.08 -4.72 12.55
CA SER A 76 1.75 -4.99 13.95
C SER A 76 2.85 -5.81 14.61
N ALA A 77 2.83 -5.92 15.94
CA ALA A 77 3.85 -6.65 16.70
C ALA A 77 3.99 -8.12 16.25
N ASN A 78 2.91 -8.71 15.73
CA ASN A 78 2.85 -10.11 15.30
C ASN A 78 2.92 -10.30 13.77
N GLY A 79 3.20 -9.24 13.00
CA GLY A 79 3.28 -9.30 11.54
C GLY A 79 2.48 -8.20 10.85
N TRP A 80 1.50 -8.60 10.04
CA TRP A 80 0.69 -7.68 9.23
C TRP A 80 -0.79 -7.90 9.53
N GLU A 81 -1.49 -6.82 9.91
CA GLU A 81 -2.93 -6.83 10.14
C GLU A 81 -3.63 -6.11 8.99
N GLU A 82 -4.83 -6.55 8.62
CA GLU A 82 -5.61 -5.92 7.57
C GLU A 82 -6.15 -4.58 8.10
N GLY A 83 -5.67 -3.48 7.51
CA GLY A 83 -6.11 -2.13 7.85
C GLY A 83 -7.42 -1.84 7.12
N VAL A 84 -8.53 -1.84 7.85
CA VAL A 84 -9.81 -1.33 7.34
C VAL A 84 -9.79 0.18 7.52
N VAL A 85 -9.88 0.93 6.43
CA VAL A 85 -9.77 2.39 6.38
C VAL A 85 -11.04 2.99 5.82
#